data_AF-A0ABD4XFD7-F1
#
_entry.id   AF-A0ABD4XFD7-F1
#
_cell.length_a   1.000
_cell.length_b   1.000
_cell.length_c   1.000
_cell.angle_alpha   90.00
_cell.angle_beta   90.00
_cell.angle_gamma   90.00
#
_symmetry.space_group_name_H-M   'P 1'
#
loop_
_entity.id
_entity.type
_entity.pdbx_description
1 polymer ?
#
loop_
_entity_poly.entity_id
_entity_poly.type
_entity_poly.pdbx_seq_one_letter_code
_entity_poly.pdbx_strand_id
1 'polypeptide(L)'
;MSTRAQIAIQTGPEEWAHVYVHYDGYPEQMLPALAAWAPEDILAAQEIRQVSAEALDCFIPPRSPRFLSRPTCELSHLYLWQDGHWIDATD
;
A
#
# COMPACT_ATOMS: atom_id res chain seq x y z
N MET A 1 11.33 15.24 3.03
CA MET A 1 9.88 15.38 2.79
C MET A 1 9.35 13.97 2.86
N SER A 2 8.44 13.71 3.79
CA SER A 2 7.81 12.40 3.92
C SER A 2 6.76 12.23 2.83
N THR A 3 6.88 11.19 2.03
CA THR A 3 5.89 10.81 1.02
C THR A 3 4.85 9.91 1.67
N ARG A 4 3.57 10.16 1.38
CA ARG A 4 2.44 9.42 1.95
C ARG A 4 1.65 8.79 0.83
N ALA A 5 1.41 7.49 0.93
CA ALA A 5 0.71 6.71 -0.07
C ALA A 5 -0.32 5.78 0.55
N GLN A 6 -1.19 5.26 -0.31
CA GLN A 6 -2.11 4.18 -0.01
C GLN A 6 -1.76 2.98 -0.87
N ILE A 7 -1.87 1.79 -0.30
CA ILE A 7 -1.89 0.55 -1.06
C ILE A 7 -3.30 -0.02 -0.99
N ALA A 8 -3.96 -0.15 -2.13
CA ALA A 8 -5.31 -0.68 -2.25
C ALA A 8 -5.28 -2.14 -2.72
N ILE A 9 -6.00 -3.00 -2.00
CA ILE A 9 -6.08 -4.44 -2.25
C ILE A 9 -7.55 -4.84 -2.19
N GLN A 10 -8.03 -5.54 -3.22
CA GLN A 10 -9.41 -6.00 -3.28
C GLN A 10 -9.60 -7.18 -2.33
N THR A 11 -10.56 -7.07 -1.41
CA THR A 11 -10.94 -8.14 -0.47
C THR A 11 -12.32 -8.73 -0.79
N GLY A 12 -13.10 -8.06 -1.63
CA GLY A 12 -14.40 -8.52 -2.12
C GLY A 12 -14.86 -7.76 -3.38
N PRO A 13 -16.04 -8.10 -3.95
CA PRO A 13 -16.51 -7.53 -5.22
C PRO A 13 -16.54 -5.99 -5.26
N GLU A 14 -16.93 -5.37 -4.14
CA GLU A 14 -16.98 -3.91 -3.96
C GLU A 14 -16.31 -3.54 -2.64
N GLU A 15 -15.22 -4.22 -2.29
CA GLU A 15 -14.52 -3.99 -1.04
C GLU A 15 -13.01 -3.96 -1.26
N TRP A 16 -12.42 -2.84 -0.90
CA TRP A 16 -11.01 -2.54 -1.08
C TRP A 16 -10.41 -2.07 0.23
N ALA A 17 -9.47 -2.84 0.76
CA ALA A 17 -8.66 -2.47 1.90
C ALA A 17 -7.56 -1.50 1.46
N HIS A 18 -7.46 -0.37 2.15
CA HIS A 18 -6.48 0.68 1.93
C HIS A 18 -5.52 0.71 3.12
N VAL A 19 -4.31 0.22 2.89
CA VAL A 19 -3.18 0.24 3.83
C VAL A 19 -2.46 1.57 3.70
N TYR A 20 -2.25 2.24 4.83
CA TYR A 20 -1.50 3.50 4.87
C TYR A 20 0.00 3.20 4.84
N VAL A 21 0.73 3.88 3.96
CA VAL A 21 2.18 3.78 3.86
C VAL A 21 2.82 5.15 3.93
N HIS A 22 3.65 5.31 4.94
CA HIS A 22 4.64 6.37 5.02
C HIS A 22 5.92 5.85 4.38
N TYR A 23 6.67 6.69 3.66
CA TYR A 23 8.05 6.38 3.26
C TYR A 23 8.82 7.67 3.01
N ASP A 24 10.11 7.65 3.30
CA ASP A 24 10.98 8.80 3.08
C ASP A 24 11.58 8.72 1.67
N GLY A 25 10.84 9.23 0.68
CA GLY A 25 11.42 9.53 -0.63
C GLY A 25 10.62 9.05 -1.84
N TYR A 26 11.40 8.48 -2.77
CA TYR A 26 11.18 8.34 -4.21
C TYR A 26 10.06 7.35 -4.58
N PRO A 27 8.89 7.82 -5.06
CA PRO A 27 7.78 6.96 -5.48
C PRO A 27 8.19 5.88 -6.50
N GLU A 28 9.18 6.16 -7.35
CA GLU A 28 9.71 5.22 -8.34
C GLU A 28 10.32 3.95 -7.72
N GLN A 29 10.67 3.96 -6.43
CA GLN A 29 11.18 2.77 -5.73
C GLN A 29 10.08 1.89 -5.12
N MET A 30 8.84 2.40 -5.02
CA MET A 30 7.78 1.66 -4.34
C MET A 30 7.39 0.39 -5.11
N LEU A 31 7.15 0.47 -6.42
CA LEU A 31 6.73 -0.68 -7.22
C LEU A 31 7.77 -1.83 -7.18
N PRO A 32 9.08 -1.58 -7.39
CA PRO A 32 10.10 -2.61 -7.19
C PRO A 32 10.10 -3.22 -5.79
N ALA A 33 9.88 -2.41 -4.74
CA ALA A 33 9.86 -2.91 -3.37
C ALA A 33 8.62 -3.77 -3.10
N LEU A 34 7.44 -3.34 -3.56
CA LEU A 34 6.19 -4.09 -3.43
C LEU A 34 6.20 -5.41 -4.21
N ALA A 35 6.91 -5.49 -5.33
CA ALA A 35 7.01 -6.72 -6.12
C ALA A 35 7.55 -7.94 -5.34
N ALA A 36 8.22 -7.72 -4.20
CA ALA A 36 8.67 -8.79 -3.31
C ALA A 36 7.57 -9.33 -2.37
N TRP A 37 6.42 -8.66 -2.26
CA TRP A 37 5.39 -8.94 -1.27
C TRP A 37 4.07 -9.38 -1.90
N ALA A 38 3.45 -10.39 -1.29
CA ALA A 38 2.09 -10.76 -1.62
C ALA A 38 1.11 -9.73 -1.02
N PRO A 39 -0.07 -9.52 -1.63
CA PRO A 39 -1.08 -8.62 -1.08
C PRO A 39 -1.49 -8.99 0.35
N GLU A 40 -1.50 -10.28 0.72
CA GLU A 40 -1.82 -10.74 2.07
C GLU A 40 -0.81 -10.24 3.11
N ASP A 41 0.48 -10.18 2.76
CA ASP A 41 1.53 -9.68 3.67
C ASP A 41 1.36 -8.17 3.91
N ILE A 42 1.03 -7.43 2.85
CA ILE A 42 0.75 -5.99 2.95
C ILE A 42 -0.52 -5.74 3.79
N LEU A 43 -1.56 -6.54 3.64
CA LEU A 43 -2.76 -6.46 4.47
C LEU A 43 -2.46 -6.76 5.95
N ALA A 44 -1.66 -7.79 6.21
CA ALA A 44 -1.28 -8.17 7.58
C ALA A 44 -0.45 -7.08 8.28
N ALA A 45 0.32 -6.29 7.52
CA ALA A 45 1.10 -5.18 8.04
C ALA A 45 0.25 -4.02 8.59
N GLN A 46 -0.98 -3.85 8.10
CA GLN A 46 -1.99 -2.83 8.49
C GLN A 46 -1.60 -1.36 8.27
N GLU A 47 -0.43 -0.93 8.77
CA GLU A 47 0.12 0.42 8.62
C GLU A 47 1.66 0.34 8.53
N ILE A 48 2.20 0.83 7.41
CA ILE A 48 3.61 0.66 7.05
C ILE A 48 4.36 2.00 7.13
N ARG A 49 5.53 2.00 7.77
CA ARG A 49 6.48 3.13 7.86
C ARG A 49 7.49 3.15 6.72
N GLN A 50 7.86 1.99 6.20
CA GLN A 50 8.75 1.83 5.05
C GLN A 50 8.54 0.45 4.41
N VAL A 51 8.55 0.40 3.09
CA VAL A 51 8.58 -0.84 2.30
C VAL A 51 9.97 -0.99 1.68
N SER A 52 10.61 -2.14 1.85
CA SER A 52 11.76 -2.57 1.05
C SER A 52 11.50 -3.99 0.50
N ALA A 53 12.35 -4.48 -0.39
CA ALA A 53 12.21 -5.85 -0.90
C ALA A 53 12.52 -6.92 0.17
N GLU A 54 13.20 -6.54 1.25
CA GLU A 54 13.68 -7.42 2.30
C GLU A 54 12.83 -7.35 3.58
N ALA A 55 12.20 -6.21 3.87
CA ALA A 55 11.39 -6.03 5.08
C ALA A 55 10.26 -5.00 4.91
N LEU A 56 9.18 -5.23 5.68
CA LEU A 56 8.16 -4.23 5.98
C LEU A 56 8.43 -3.66 7.36
N ASP A 57 8.73 -2.36 7.43
CA ASP A 57 8.80 -1.63 8.71
C ASP A 57 7.41 -1.11 9.05
N CYS A 58 6.80 -1.63 10.11
CA CYS A 58 5.41 -1.35 10.48
C CYS A 58 5.30 -0.39 11.67
N PHE A 59 4.20 0.35 11.73
CA PHE A 59 3.88 1.14 12.93
C PHE A 59 3.45 0.25 14.09
N ILE A 60 3.80 0.68 15.32
CA ILE A 60 3.38 0.02 16.57
C ILE A 60 2.87 1.12 17.52
N PRO A 61 1.56 1.14 17.85
CA PRO A 61 0.50 0.30 17.28
C PRO A 61 0.18 0.69 15.83
N PRO A 62 -0.23 -0.26 14.97
CA PRO A 62 -0.69 0.06 13.62
C PRO A 62 -2.13 0.55 13.62
N ARG A 63 -2.46 1.44 12.68
CA ARG A 63 -3.85 1.75 12.30
C ARG A 63 -4.43 0.62 11.46
N SER A 64 -5.69 0.26 11.71
CA SER A 64 -6.42 -0.68 10.86
C SER A 64 -6.61 -0.15 9.43
N PRO A 65 -6.56 -1.02 8.40
CA PRO A 65 -6.86 -0.64 7.02
C PRO A 65 -8.25 -0.01 6.91
N ARG A 66 -8.38 0.97 6.01
CA ARG A 66 -9.69 1.55 5.67
C ARG A 66 -10.32 0.74 4.54
N PHE A 67 -11.59 0.39 4.67
CA PHE A 67 -12.32 -0.31 3.63
C PHE A 67 -13.18 0.68 2.84
N LEU A 68 -13.03 0.69 1.52
CA LEU A 68 -13.78 1.54 0.59
C LEU A 68 -14.37 0.69 -0.53
N SER A 69 -15.38 1.22 -1.24
CA SER A 69 -16.04 0.47 -2.33
C SER A 69 -15.22 0.40 -3.62
N ARG A 70 -14.17 1.22 -3.73
CA ARG A 70 -13.28 1.31 -4.89
C ARG A 70 -11.90 1.84 -4.49
N PRO A 71 -10.86 1.60 -5.29
CA PRO A 71 -9.56 2.24 -5.10
C PRO A 71 -9.71 3.75 -5.13
N THR A 72 -9.20 4.43 -4.10
CA THR A 72 -9.32 5.89 -3.97
C THR A 72 -7.99 6.48 -3.50
N CYS A 73 -7.45 7.42 -4.26
CA CYS A 73 -6.24 8.16 -3.90
C CYS A 73 -6.61 9.38 -3.02
N GLU A 74 -6.56 9.21 -1.71
CA GLU A 74 -6.75 10.27 -0.70
C GLU A 74 -5.43 10.90 -0.24
N LEU A 75 -4.29 10.35 -0.67
CA LEU A 75 -2.92 10.81 -0.35
C LEU A 75 -2.14 11.18 -1.63
N SER A 76 -0.80 11.24 -1.55
CA SER A 76 0.04 11.64 -2.68
C SER A 76 0.19 10.57 -3.75
N HIS A 77 0.11 9.29 -3.37
CA HIS A 77 0.20 8.16 -4.30
C HIS A 77 -0.77 7.06 -3.93
N LEU A 78 -1.19 6.29 -4.95
CA LEU A 78 -2.00 5.10 -4.80
C LEU A 78 -1.35 3.94 -5.56
N TYR A 79 -1.11 2.84 -4.87
CA TYR A 79 -0.65 1.59 -5.48
C TYR A 79 -1.74 0.53 -5.38
N LEU A 80 -1.90 -0.27 -6.43
CA LEU A 80 -2.98 -1.24 -6.54
C LEU A 80 -2.42 -2.63 -6.83
N TRP A 81 -2.96 -3.65 -6.17
CA TRP A 81 -2.78 -5.03 -6.63
C TRP A 81 -3.84 -5.35 -7.68
N GLN A 82 -3.42 -5.63 -8.91
CA GLN A 82 -4.31 -5.98 -10.01
C GLN A 82 -3.62 -6.98 -10.94
N ASP A 83 -4.37 -7.98 -11.43
CA ASP A 83 -3.88 -8.93 -12.44
C ASP A 83 -2.51 -9.56 -12.08
N GLY A 84 -2.31 -9.87 -10.79
CA GLY A 84 -1.11 -10.54 -10.28
C GLY A 84 0.14 -9.66 -10.15
N HIS A 85 0.01 -8.33 -10.21
CA HIS A 85 1.13 -7.41 -10.02
C HIS A 85 0.69 -6.09 -9.36
N TRP A 86 1.68 -5.33 -8.88
CA TRP A 86 1.49 -3.99 -8.35
C TRP A 86 1.56 -2.95 -9.47
N ILE A 87 0.62 -2.00 -9.47
CA ILE A 87 0.60 -0.85 -10.38
C ILE A 87 0.52 0.46 -9.62
N ASP A 88 1.08 1.52 -10.20
CA ASP A 88 0.84 2.89 -9.76
C ASP A 88 -0.48 3.38 -10.38
N ALA A 89 -1.42 3.75 -9.52
CA ALA A 89 -2.75 4.26 -9.85
C ALA A 89 -2.95 5.69 -9.33
N THR A 90 -1.84 6.43 -9.14
CA THR A 90 -1.86 7.87 -8.87
C THR A 90 -2.40 8.60 -10.10
N ASP A 91 -3.46 9.39 -9.92
CA ASP A 91 -4.12 10.20 -10.97
C ASP A 91 -3.31 11.47 -11.31
#